data_AF-A0A920T8C8-F1
#
_entry.id   AF-A0A920T8C8-F1
#
_cell.length_a   1.000
_cell.length_b   1.000
_cell.length_c   1.000
_cell.angle_alpha   90.00
_cell.angle_beta   90.00
_cell.angle_gamma   90.00
#
_symmetry.space_group_name_H-M   'P 1'
#
loop_
_entity.id
_entity.type
_entity.pdbx_description
1 polymer ?
#
loop_
_entity_poly.entity_id
_entity_poly.type
_entity_poly.pdbx_seq_one_letter_code
_entity_poly.pdbx_strand_id
1 'polypeptide(L)'
;MRVLERDECPVCRWWPVMIVILVLAVLPRTTCAVDPAVLAAEAKRIGVASRLASSVVAIFSRGGQGGGSGVLITSDGYALTNFHVTRGGPARS
;
A
#
# COMPACT_ATOMS: atom_id res chain seq x y z
N MET A 1 -29.97 30.28 56.83
CA MET A 1 -29.10 29.24 56.22
C MET A 1 -29.92 28.47 55.20
N ARG A 2 -29.94 28.92 53.93
CA ARG A 2 -30.49 28.15 52.80
C ARG A 2 -29.30 27.62 52.02
N VAL A 3 -29.01 26.36 52.27
CA VAL A 3 -27.98 25.60 51.56
C VAL A 3 -28.62 25.12 50.26
N LEU A 4 -28.06 25.58 49.14
CA LEU A 4 -28.05 24.93 47.82
C LEU A 4 -29.40 24.80 47.07
N GLU A 5 -29.92 25.92 46.57
CA GLU A 5 -30.65 25.96 45.29
C GLU A 5 -29.64 26.25 44.18
N ARG A 6 -28.92 25.22 43.70
CA ARG A 6 -27.94 25.42 42.61
C ARG A 6 -27.81 24.24 41.63
N ASP A 7 -28.89 23.48 41.41
CA ASP A 7 -28.86 22.30 40.52
C ASP A 7 -29.69 22.41 39.22
N GLU A 8 -30.24 23.58 38.88
CA GLU A 8 -31.15 23.73 37.72
C GLU A 8 -30.55 24.44 36.50
N CYS A 9 -29.24 24.64 36.43
CA CYS A 9 -28.60 25.02 35.16
C CYS A 9 -28.15 23.76 34.41
N PRO A 10 -28.76 23.38 33.27
CA PRO A 10 -28.28 22.25 32.46
C PRO A 10 -26.84 22.50 31.97
N VAL A 11 -26.35 23.73 31.98
CA VAL A 11 -24.94 24.03 31.64
C VAL A 11 -23.97 23.59 32.75
N CYS A 12 -24.39 23.63 34.02
CA CYS A 12 -23.52 23.33 35.17
C CYS A 12 -23.29 21.82 35.38
N ARG A 13 -24.25 20.98 34.95
CA ARG A 13 -24.15 19.51 35.06
C ARG A 13 -23.24 18.87 34.00
N TRP A 14 -23.11 19.51 32.82
CA TRP A 14 -22.38 18.95 31.68
C TRP A 14 -20.98 19.56 31.49
N TRP A 15 -20.63 20.59 32.26
CA TRP A 15 -19.29 21.18 32.29
C TRP A 15 -18.14 20.17 32.50
N PRO A 16 -18.20 19.19 33.44
CA PRO A 16 -17.13 18.21 33.58
C PRO A 16 -17.03 17.28 32.36
N VAL A 17 -18.16 16.95 31.72
CA VAL A 17 -18.20 16.16 30.48
C VAL A 17 -17.54 16.94 29.34
N MET A 18 -17.83 18.24 29.24
CA MET A 18 -17.17 19.12 28.27
C MET A 18 -15.67 19.22 28.50
N ILE A 19 -15.22 19.33 29.76
CA ILE A 19 -13.79 19.32 30.09
C ILE A 19 -13.15 18.00 29.68
N VAL A 20 -13.77 16.87 30.00
CA VAL A 20 -13.23 15.54 29.64
C VAL A 20 -13.14 15.39 28.11
N ILE A 21 -14.15 15.81 27.36
CA ILE A 21 -14.14 15.77 25.89
C ILE A 21 -13.02 16.68 25.34
N LEU A 22 -12.88 17.88 25.90
CA LEU A 22 -11.81 18.82 25.51
C LEU A 22 -10.42 18.23 25.80
N VAL A 23 -10.23 17.60 26.97
CA VAL A 23 -8.97 16.94 27.34
C VAL A 23 -8.66 15.76 26.41
N LEU A 24 -9.66 14.92 26.11
CA LEU A 24 -9.51 13.79 25.19
C LEU A 24 -9.17 14.24 23.76
N ALA A 25 -9.68 15.40 23.32
CA ALA A 25 -9.39 15.96 22.00
C ALA A 25 -7.94 16.46 21.85
N VAL A 26 -7.28 16.80 22.96
CA VAL A 26 -5.92 17.37 23.00
C VAL A 26 -4.86 16.30 23.34
N LEU A 27 -5.26 15.06 23.63
CA LEU A 27 -4.31 13.96 23.86
C LEU A 27 -3.41 13.72 22.63
N PRO A 28 -2.09 13.55 22.83
CA PRO A 28 -1.19 13.24 21.74
C PRO A 28 -1.57 11.88 21.15
N ARG A 29 -1.87 11.88 19.84
CA ARG A 29 -2.08 10.63 19.10
C ARG A 29 -0.72 10.04 18.79
N THR A 30 -0.44 8.84 19.29
CA THR A 30 0.70 8.05 18.86
C THR A 30 0.50 7.69 17.39
N THR A 31 1.19 8.40 16.50
CA THR A 31 1.27 8.02 15.09
C THR A 31 2.37 7.00 14.94
N CYS A 32 2.05 5.83 14.37
CA CYS A 32 3.06 4.86 13.98
C CYS A 32 3.59 5.29 12.61
N ALA A 33 4.58 6.19 12.60
CA ALA A 33 5.21 6.63 11.36
C ALA A 33 6.11 5.52 10.81
N VAL A 34 5.97 5.21 9.52
CA VAL A 34 6.88 4.30 8.81
C VAL A 34 8.27 4.94 8.76
N ASP A 35 9.31 4.15 8.99
CA ASP A 35 10.70 4.61 8.91
C ASP A 35 10.99 5.25 7.54
N PRO A 36 11.53 6.48 7.49
CA PRO A 36 11.86 7.15 6.22
C PRO A 36 12.79 6.35 5.31
N ALA A 37 13.64 5.47 5.85
CA ALA A 37 14.49 4.59 5.07
C ALA A 37 13.68 3.54 4.28
N VAL A 38 12.55 3.07 4.83
CA VAL A 38 11.65 2.13 4.15
C VAL A 38 10.98 2.83 2.97
N LEU A 39 10.49 4.06 3.18
CA LEU A 39 9.88 4.87 2.12
C LEU A 39 10.88 5.19 0.99
N ALA A 40 12.13 5.50 1.34
CA ALA A 40 13.19 5.72 0.36
C ALA A 40 13.51 4.45 -0.45
N ALA A 41 13.55 3.28 0.20
CA ALA A 41 13.78 2.00 -0.48
C ALA A 41 12.62 1.64 -1.42
N GLU A 42 11.38 1.91 -1.03
CA GLU A 42 10.20 1.73 -1.87
C GLU A 42 10.26 2.63 -3.11
N ALA A 43 10.48 3.93 -2.92
CA ALA A 43 10.60 4.89 -4.01
C ALA A 43 11.69 4.49 -5.01
N LYS A 44 12.83 3.99 -4.52
CA LYS A 44 13.91 3.45 -5.36
C LYS A 44 13.45 2.25 -6.20
N ARG A 45 12.71 1.30 -5.61
CA ARG A 45 12.18 0.13 -6.33
C ARG A 45 11.18 0.53 -7.40
N ILE A 46 10.26 1.45 -7.09
CA ILE A 46 9.28 1.98 -8.04
C ILE A 46 9.99 2.65 -9.23
N GLY A 47 11.00 3.47 -8.95
CA GLY A 47 11.78 4.14 -9.99
C GLY A 47 12.50 3.16 -10.92
N VAL A 48 13.08 2.09 -10.37
CA VAL A 48 13.72 1.03 -11.17
C VAL A 48 12.70 0.25 -11.99
N ALA A 49 11.58 -0.16 -11.39
CA ALA A 49 10.54 -0.90 -12.09
C ALA A 49 9.95 -0.09 -13.25
N SER A 50 9.67 1.20 -13.02
CA SER A 50 9.16 2.12 -14.06
C SER A 50 10.13 2.24 -15.24
N ARG A 51 11.44 2.33 -14.97
CA ARG A 51 12.47 2.42 -16.03
C ARG A 51 12.61 1.13 -16.83
N LEU A 52 12.41 -0.02 -16.20
CA LEU A 52 12.59 -1.33 -16.85
C LEU A 52 11.31 -1.87 -17.50
N ALA A 53 10.14 -1.31 -17.16
CA ALA A 53 8.84 -1.81 -17.62
C ALA A 53 8.73 -1.91 -19.14
N SER A 54 9.32 -0.97 -19.89
CA SER A 54 9.29 -0.97 -21.36
C SER A 54 10.08 -2.12 -22.00
N SER A 55 11.05 -2.69 -21.30
CA SER A 55 11.91 -3.77 -21.82
C SER A 55 11.38 -5.16 -21.47
N VAL A 56 10.33 -5.27 -20.65
CA VAL A 56 9.75 -6.56 -20.24
C VAL A 56 8.56 -6.91 -21.12
N VAL A 57 8.54 -8.14 -21.64
CA VAL A 57 7.48 -8.65 -22.52
C VAL A 57 6.79 -9.85 -21.89
N ALA A 58 5.48 -9.95 -22.11
CA ALA A 58 4.71 -11.16 -21.79
C ALA A 58 4.82 -12.16 -22.94
N ILE A 59 5.09 -13.42 -22.62
CA ILE A 59 5.28 -14.51 -23.57
C ILE A 59 4.18 -15.55 -23.32
N PHE A 60 3.42 -15.87 -24.36
CA PHE A 60 2.33 -16.85 -24.31
C PHE A 60 2.62 -18.00 -25.28
N SER A 61 2.45 -19.24 -24.80
CA SER A 61 2.55 -20.41 -25.65
C SER A 61 1.34 -20.52 -26.58
N ARG A 62 1.55 -21.11 -27.77
CA ARG A 62 0.45 -21.40 -28.71
C ARG A 62 -0.55 -22.35 -28.03
N GLY A 63 -1.79 -21.90 -27.87
CA GLY A 63 -2.87 -22.67 -27.23
C GLY A 63 -3.11 -22.36 -25.75
N GLY A 64 -2.44 -21.35 -25.17
CA GLY A 64 -2.77 -20.83 -23.83
C GLY A 64 -2.40 -21.72 -22.64
N GLN A 65 -1.79 -22.90 -22.88
CA GLN A 65 -1.40 -23.89 -21.87
C GLN A 65 -0.07 -23.56 -21.16
N GLY A 66 0.36 -22.28 -21.18
CA GLY A 66 1.60 -21.84 -20.55
C GLY A 66 1.98 -20.40 -20.92
N GLY A 67 2.84 -19.79 -20.12
CA GLY A 67 3.35 -18.46 -20.36
C GLY A 67 4.40 -18.03 -19.34
N GLY A 68 4.96 -16.84 -19.54
CA GLY A 68 5.99 -16.27 -18.69
C GLY A 68 6.38 -14.87 -19.14
N SER A 69 7.48 -14.37 -18.59
CA SER A 69 8.05 -13.08 -18.96
C SER A 69 9.37 -13.25 -19.69
N GLY A 70 9.69 -12.31 -20.55
CA GLY A 70 11.02 -12.15 -21.14
C GLY A 70 11.48 -10.71 -21.08
N VAL A 71 12.76 -10.49 -21.39
CA VAL A 71 13.37 -9.16 -21.43
C VAL A 71 13.95 -8.94 -22.82
N LEU A 72 13.60 -7.82 -23.46
CA LEU A 72 14.18 -7.39 -24.72
C LEU A 72 15.66 -7.02 -24.52
N ILE A 73 16.55 -7.65 -25.28
CA ILE A 73 18.01 -7.45 -25.18
C ILE A 73 18.60 -6.68 -26.37
N THR A 74 17.90 -6.66 -27.51
CA THR A 74 18.32 -5.98 -28.74
C THR A 74 17.14 -5.28 -29.40
N SER A 75 17.41 -4.15 -30.08
CA SER A 75 16.41 -3.38 -30.84
C SER A 75 15.72 -4.16 -31.95
N ASP A 76 16.36 -5.21 -32.48
CA ASP A 76 15.83 -6.04 -33.57
C ASP A 76 14.71 -7.00 -33.12
N GLY A 77 14.29 -6.95 -31.85
CA GLY A 77 13.18 -7.74 -31.34
C GLY A 77 13.59 -9.03 -30.60
N TYR A 78 14.88 -9.24 -30.35
CA TYR A 78 15.34 -10.41 -29.59
C TYR A 78 15.07 -10.26 -28.09
N ALA A 79 14.35 -11.22 -27.52
CA ALA A 79 14.02 -11.28 -26.10
C ALA A 79 14.59 -12.54 -25.43
N LEU A 80 15.12 -12.38 -24.22
CA LEU A 80 15.63 -13.45 -23.37
C LEU A 80 14.54 -13.92 -22.41
N THR A 81 14.32 -15.24 -22.34
CA THR A 81 13.41 -15.88 -21.38
C THR A 81 13.92 -17.27 -21.01
N ASN A 82 13.31 -17.88 -20.01
CA ASN A 82 13.59 -19.25 -19.64
C ASN A 82 13.07 -20.24 -20.68
N PHE A 83 13.81 -21.33 -20.90
CA PHE A 83 13.46 -22.36 -21.87
C PHE A 83 12.08 -23.01 -21.66
N HIS A 84 11.67 -23.17 -20.40
CA HIS A 84 10.36 -23.76 -20.09
C HIS A 84 9.18 -22.86 -20.46
N VAL A 85 9.41 -21.54 -20.56
CA VAL A 85 8.38 -20.56 -20.94
C VAL A 85 7.97 -20.76 -22.40
N THR A 86 8.94 -21.05 -23.27
CA THR A 86 8.70 -21.22 -24.72
C THR A 86 8.29 -22.64 -25.10
N ARG A 87 8.73 -23.66 -24.36
CA ARG A 87 8.43 -25.07 -24.68
C ARG A 87 7.02 -25.51 -24.26
N GLY A 88 6.37 -24.77 -23.35
CA GLY A 88 5.11 -25.17 -22.73
C GLY A 88 5.28 -26.40 -21.83
N GLY A 89 4.55 -26.49 -20.72
CA GLY A 89 4.46 -27.75 -19.99
C GLY A 89 3.90 -28.86 -20.90
N PRO A 90 4.08 -30.15 -20.55
CA PRO A 90 3.59 -31.25 -21.38
C PRO A 90 2.12 -31.01 -21.73
N ALA A 91 1.82 -30.95 -23.03
CA ALA A 91 0.47 -30.82 -23.54
C ALA A 91 -0.36 -31.99 -23.00
N ARG A 92 -1.22 -31.73 -22.01
CA ARG A 92 -2.26 -32.69 -21.65
C ARG A 92 -3.35 -32.53 -22.70
N SER A 93 -3.31 -33.42 -23.68
CA SER A 93 -4.40 -33.70 -24.64
C SER A 93 -5.64 -34.19 -23.89
#